data_AF-A0A8T5WM27-F1
#
_entry.id   AF-A0A8T5WM27-F1
#
_cell.length_a   1.000
_cell.length_b   1.000
_cell.length_c   1.000
_cell.angle_alpha   90.00
_cell.angle_beta   90.00
_cell.angle_gamma   90.00
#
_symmetry.space_group_name_H-M   'P 1'
#
loop_
_entity.id
_entity.type
_entity.pdbx_description
1 polymer ?
#
loop_
_entity_poly.entity_id
_entity_poly.type
_entity_poly.pdbx_seq_one_letter_code
_entity_poly.pdbx_strand_id
1 'polypeptide(L)' 'DNVFAIESRWYRDNPLVIRGPGAGRDVTAGAIQSDINRLAQLL' A
#
# COMPACT_ATOMS: atom_id res chain seq x y z
N ASP A 1 -13.65 -2.46 1.32
CA ASP A 1 -12.40 -3.21 1.54
C ASP A 1 -11.76 -3.43 0.18
N ASN A 2 -10.47 -3.12 0.03
CA ASN A 2 -9.73 -3.34 -1.21
C ASN A 2 -8.80 -4.53 -1.04
N VAL A 3 -8.67 -5.32 -2.10
CA VAL A 3 -7.79 -6.49 -2.15
C VAL A 3 -6.98 -6.42 -3.44
N PHE A 4 -5.68 -6.59 -3.32
CA PHE A 4 -4.74 -6.71 -4.43
C PHE A 4 -3.98 -8.02 -4.30
N ALA A 5 -3.91 -8.78 -5.38
CA ALA A 5 -3.03 -9.94 -5.49
C ALA A 5 -1.85 -9.56 -6.40
N ILE A 6 -0.64 -9.62 -5.86
CA ILE A 6 0.59 -9.33 -6.59
C ILE A 6 1.26 -10.64 -6.97
N GLU A 7 1.34 -10.89 -8.27
CA GLU A 7 2.09 -11.99 -8.85
C GLU A 7 3.48 -11.51 -9.28
N SER A 8 4.49 -12.34 -9.04
CA SER A 8 5.85 -12.06 -9.49
C SER A 8 6.63 -13.37 -9.64
N ARG A 9 7.87 -13.29 -10.13
CA ARG A 9 8.76 -14.47 -10.17
C ARG A 9 8.89 -15.15 -8.80
N TRP A 10 8.95 -14.37 -7.72
CA TRP A 10 9.14 -14.87 -6.36
C TRP A 10 7.84 -15.28 -5.65
N TYR A 11 6.70 -14.83 -6.15
CA TYR A 11 5.37 -15.14 -5.61
C TYR A 11 4.51 -15.86 -6.66
N ARG A 12 5.12 -16.75 -7.44
CA ARG A 12 4.44 -17.44 -8.56
C ARG A 12 3.41 -18.45 -8.07
N ASP A 13 3.79 -19.28 -7.10
CA ASP A 13 2.96 -20.40 -6.64
C ASP A 13 2.00 -19.99 -5.52
N ASN A 14 2.27 -18.85 -4.86
CA ASN A 14 1.42 -18.25 -3.84
C ASN A 14 1.47 -16.72 -3.95
N PRO A 15 0.51 -16.08 -4.64
CA PRO A 15 0.49 -14.64 -4.84
C PRO A 15 0.48 -13.87 -3.52
N LEU A 16 1.18 -12.74 -3.48
CA LEU A 16 1.18 -11.87 -2.30
C LEU A 16 -0.15 -11.11 -2.25
N VAL A 17 -0.97 -11.39 -1.24
CA VAL A 17 -2.27 -10.73 -1.04
C VAL A 17 -2.11 -9.55 -0.08
N ILE A 18 -2.47 -8.35 -0.55
CA ILE A 18 -2.59 -7.13 0.26
C ILE A 18 -4.08 -6.80 0.38
N ARG A 19 -4.55 -6.64 1.62
CA ARG A 19 -5.95 -6.35 1.94
C ARG A 19 -6.05 -5.24 2.99
N GLY A 20 -7.07 -4.40 2.86
CA GLY A 20 -7.37 -3.37 3.84
C GLY A 20 -8.38 -2.34 3.34
N PRO A 21 -8.70 -1.32 4.15
CA PRO A 21 -9.69 -0.30 3.79
C PRO A 21 -9.28 0.43 2.50
N GLY A 22 -10.19 0.43 1.52
CA GLY A 22 -9.93 1.02 0.20
C GLY A 22 -10.04 2.53 0.11
N ALA A 23 -10.70 3.13 1.09
CA ALA A 23 -10.94 4.55 1.21
C ALA A 23 -11.40 4.85 2.65
N GLY A 24 -11.35 6.12 3.03
CA GLY A 24 -11.71 6.59 4.36
C GLY A 24 -10.86 7.78 4.76
N ARG A 25 -11.42 8.72 5.52
CA ARG A 25 -10.74 9.97 5.89
C ARG A 25 -9.35 9.71 6.48
N ASP A 26 -9.28 8.86 7.49
CA ASP A 26 -8.03 8.63 8.24
C ASP A 26 -7.02 7.80 7.43
N VAL A 27 -7.50 6.80 6.69
CA VAL A 27 -6.63 5.95 5.84
C VAL A 27 -6.03 6.74 4.69
N THR A 28 -6.83 7.60 4.06
CA THR A 28 -6.36 8.45 2.95
C THR A 28 -5.40 9.52 3.47
N ALA A 29 -5.72 10.16 4.59
CA ALA A 29 -4.83 11.16 5.21
C ALA A 29 -3.50 10.53 5.66
N GLY A 30 -3.53 9.32 6.23
CA GLY A 30 -2.34 8.58 6.63
C GLY A 30 -1.44 8.23 5.45
N ALA A 31 -2.00 7.82 4.32
CA ALA A 31 -1.24 7.55 3.10
C ALA A 31 -0.49 8.82 2.62
N ILE A 32 -1.19 9.96 2.54
CA ILE A 32 -0.59 11.24 2.15
C ILE A 32 0.53 11.64 3.11
N GLN A 33 0.31 11.51 4.42
CA GLN A 33 1.30 11.87 5.44
C GLN A 33 2.55 10.99 5.37
N SER A 34 2.38 9.69 5.09
CA SER A 34 3.49 8.75 4.84
C SER A 34 4.33 9.18 3.64
N ASP A 35 3.69 9.55 2.54
CA ASP A 35 4.39 9.98 1.32
C ASP A 35 5.16 11.28 1.54
N ILE A 36 4.57 12.27 2.22
CA ILE A 36 5.26 13.52 2.59
C ILE A 36 6.50 13.23 3.45
N ASN A 37 6.36 12.38 4.47
CA ASN A 37 7.49 12.00 5.32
C ASN A 37 8.60 11.29 4.52
N ARG A 38 8.24 10.44 3.55
CA ARG A 38 9.21 9.79 2.67
C ARG A 38 9.94 10.80 1.80
N LEU A 39 9.24 11.76 1.21
CA LEU A 39 9.84 12.82 0.39
C LEU A 39 10.77 13.73 1.21
N ALA A 40 10.36 14.10 2.42
CA ALA A 40 11.16 14.95 3.31
C ALA A 40 12.50 14.30 3.71
N GLN A 41 12.59 12.96 3.71
CA GLN A 41 13.84 12.23 3.98
C GLN A 41 14.76 12.10 2.75
N LEU A 42 14.25 12.40 1.55
CA LEU A 42 15.01 12.31 0.30
C LEU A 42 15.61 13.65 -0.14
N LEU A 43 15.15 14.76 0.46
CA LEU A 43 15.64 16.12 0.24
C LEU A 43 16.67 16.50 1.31
#